data_AF-A0A6J4MND9-F1
#
_entry.id   AF-A0A6J4MND9-F1
#
_cell.length_a   1.000
_cell.length_b   1.000
_cell.length_c   1.000
_cell.angle_alpha   90.00
_cell.angle_beta   90.00
_cell.angle_gamma   90.00
#
_symmetry.space_group_name_H-M   'P 1'
#
loop_
_entity.id
_entity.type
_entity.pdbx_description
1 polymer ?
#
loop_
_entity_poly.entity_id
_entity_poly.type
_entity_poly.pdbx_seq_one_letter_code
_entity_poly.pdbx_strand_id
1 'polypeptide(L)'
;MQNPEGVLQALRRITVCDPACGSGAYLLGMLQELLQLRASLFTARNVDTRSVYDRKLEIIQNNIYGVDIDPFAVNIAQLRLWLSLIVDFHIGHQGDEPPTLPNLDYKIEAGDSVLGPDPSGASPSEFDRLLVEQYVHAKAAYLTSHGDDKKRLHDEVEELQASIRTWARRGVGGQGFDWAIEFAEVFDDGGFDVVVANPPYVRQELIKDIKPALKNVYGDVYSGTADLYTYFYARAVQMLRTGGMLAFISSNKWFRANYGANLRRYLAKQYDVWSITDFGELPVFQTAATFPMIFVARKDQQDRTPTVFTQVKSLSEPYPDVAALIDQAGQQLPADAIKGDIWTLTNAAAAQRLRRMEQAGVPLGEYVKGKLFRGVLTGFNTAFVVNGETRAALIAQDLKSAEIIKPLAIGDDGIRSGGGNEYWRRGAGPMSAHGICEKRQDRTLLLLTGGGHGQDALH
;
A
#
# COMPACT_ATOMS: atom_id res chain seq x y z
N MET A 1 -26.04 15.42 19.80
CA MET A 1 -26.23 14.02 19.39
C MET A 1 -27.60 13.57 19.85
N GLN A 2 -28.43 13.05 18.94
CA GLN A 2 -29.81 12.63 19.24
C GLN A 2 -29.91 11.20 19.81
N ASN A 3 -28.83 10.39 19.77
CA ASN A 3 -28.80 9.01 20.28
C ASN A 3 -27.37 8.58 20.70
N PRO A 4 -26.88 8.95 21.91
CA PRO A 4 -25.53 8.62 22.35
C PRO A 4 -25.32 7.12 22.61
N GLU A 5 -26.35 6.39 23.04
CA GLU A 5 -26.32 4.94 23.23
C GLU A 5 -26.12 4.21 21.89
N GLY A 6 -26.82 4.65 20.85
CA GLY A 6 -26.64 4.12 19.49
C GLY A 6 -25.23 4.34 18.96
N VAL A 7 -24.61 5.49 19.26
CA VAL A 7 -23.21 5.76 18.89
C VAL A 7 -22.26 4.85 19.65
N LEU A 8 -22.48 4.64 20.95
CA LEU A 8 -21.67 3.68 21.72
C LEU A 8 -21.78 2.26 21.14
N GLN A 9 -22.98 1.83 20.76
CA GLN A 9 -23.17 0.51 20.13
C GLN A 9 -22.43 0.41 18.79
N ALA A 10 -22.46 1.46 17.96
CA ALA A 10 -21.67 1.51 16.74
C ALA A 10 -20.16 1.43 17.02
N LEU A 11 -19.66 2.19 18.00
CA LEU A 11 -18.25 2.15 18.42
C LEU A 11 -17.83 0.82 19.05
N ARG A 12 -18.77 0.02 19.55
CA ARG A 12 -18.53 -1.35 20.04
C ARG A 12 -18.43 -2.38 18.93
N ARG A 13 -19.13 -2.14 17.81
CA ARG A 13 -19.15 -3.06 16.67
C ARG A 13 -18.10 -2.77 15.61
N ILE A 14 -17.58 -1.53 15.53
CA ILE A 14 -16.65 -1.12 14.47
C ILE A 14 -15.42 -2.01 14.39
N THR A 15 -15.07 -2.53 13.21
CA THR A 15 -13.89 -3.38 13.01
C THR A 15 -12.83 -2.65 12.18
N VAL A 16 -11.60 -2.64 12.69
CA VAL A 16 -10.46 -1.95 12.08
C VAL A 16 -9.34 -2.95 11.82
N CYS A 17 -8.84 -3.00 10.58
CA CYS A 17 -7.75 -3.88 10.20
C CYS A 17 -6.54 -3.11 9.68
N ASP A 18 -5.34 -3.51 10.13
CA ASP A 18 -4.08 -3.21 9.45
C ASP A 18 -3.50 -4.48 8.82
N PRO A 19 -3.60 -4.65 7.47
CA PRO A 19 -3.08 -5.83 6.78
C PRO A 19 -1.56 -5.87 6.63
N ALA A 20 -0.82 -4.86 7.10
CA ALA A 20 0.64 -4.86 7.12
C ALA A 20 1.11 -4.20 8.43
N CYS A 21 0.67 -4.77 9.56
CA CYS A 21 0.66 -4.05 10.82
C CYS A 21 2.05 -3.76 11.40
N GLY A 22 3.08 -4.48 10.95
CA GLY A 22 4.42 -4.42 11.49
C GLY A 22 4.39 -4.54 13.01
N SER A 23 5.08 -3.61 13.68
CA SER A 23 5.10 -3.52 15.16
C SER A 23 3.78 -3.04 15.80
N GLY A 24 2.71 -2.81 15.04
CA GLY A 24 1.39 -2.43 15.54
C GLY A 24 1.21 -0.94 15.84
N ALA A 25 1.89 -0.05 15.12
CA ALA A 25 1.78 1.40 15.35
C ALA A 25 0.38 1.94 15.04
N TYR A 26 -0.21 1.55 13.91
CA TYR A 26 -1.57 1.95 13.54
C TYR A 26 -2.62 1.24 14.40
N LEU A 27 -2.39 -0.01 14.79
CA LEU A 27 -3.27 -0.72 15.74
C LEU A 27 -3.39 0.05 17.06
N LEU A 28 -2.25 0.47 17.62
CA LEU A 28 -2.22 1.30 18.83
C LEU A 28 -2.86 2.68 18.61
N GLY A 29 -2.59 3.31 17.46
CA GLY A 29 -3.22 4.60 17.10
C GLY A 29 -4.75 4.49 17.07
N MET A 30 -5.28 3.47 16.39
CA MET A 30 -6.73 3.24 16.30
C MET A 30 -7.36 2.86 17.64
N LEU A 31 -6.65 2.13 18.50
CA LEU A 31 -7.06 1.92 19.89
C LEU A 31 -7.25 3.27 20.62
N GLN A 32 -6.29 4.19 20.49
CA GLN A 32 -6.39 5.51 21.13
C GLN A 32 -7.55 6.34 20.56
N GLU A 33 -7.76 6.35 19.24
CA GLU A 33 -8.87 7.07 18.61
C GLU A 33 -10.23 6.55 19.10
N LEU A 34 -10.44 5.23 19.10
CA LEU A 34 -11.67 4.63 19.61
C LEU A 34 -11.87 4.91 21.10
N LEU A 35 -10.80 4.87 21.89
CA LEU A 35 -10.86 5.19 23.31
C LEU A 35 -11.24 6.65 23.55
N GLN A 36 -10.67 7.59 22.80
CA GLN A 36 -10.99 9.02 22.89
C GLN A 36 -12.44 9.31 22.50
N LEU A 37 -12.96 8.65 21.46
CA LEU A 37 -14.36 8.77 21.07
C LEU A 37 -15.31 8.28 22.17
N ARG A 38 -15.02 7.12 22.78
CA ARG A 38 -15.80 6.61 23.91
C ARG A 38 -15.67 7.48 25.17
N ALA A 39 -14.49 8.00 25.46
CA ALA A 39 -14.28 8.94 26.56
C ALA A 39 -15.07 10.24 26.35
N SER A 40 -15.18 10.71 25.12
CA SER A 40 -15.99 11.89 24.77
C SER A 40 -17.48 11.66 25.01
N LEU A 41 -18.01 10.46 24.72
CA LEU A 41 -19.39 10.08 25.04
C LEU A 41 -19.64 10.07 26.55
N PHE A 42 -18.68 9.56 27.33
CA PHE A 42 -18.75 9.60 28.79
C PHE A 42 -18.76 11.03 29.32
N THR A 43 -17.79 11.86 28.92
CA THR A 43 -17.70 13.26 29.38
C THR A 43 -18.94 14.08 29.00
N ALA A 44 -19.47 13.88 27.79
CA ALA A 44 -20.59 14.68 27.29
C ALA A 44 -21.95 14.21 27.81
N ARG A 45 -22.15 12.90 28.06
CA ARG A 45 -23.47 12.29 28.28
C ARG A 45 -23.53 11.25 29.39
N ASN A 46 -22.42 10.98 30.08
CA ASN A 46 -22.29 9.94 31.11
C ASN A 46 -22.63 8.52 30.59
N VAL A 47 -22.36 8.29 29.31
CA VAL A 47 -22.55 7.00 28.62
C VAL A 47 -21.21 6.24 28.62
N ASP A 48 -21.24 4.92 28.77
CA ASP A 48 -20.06 4.05 28.92
C ASP A 48 -19.29 4.27 30.25
N THR A 49 -19.88 4.00 31.40
CA THR A 49 -19.30 4.26 32.74
C THR A 49 -18.12 3.34 33.13
N ARG A 50 -17.64 2.50 32.21
CA ARG A 50 -16.54 1.56 32.45
C ARG A 50 -15.20 2.27 32.65
N SER A 51 -14.27 1.57 33.30
CA SER A 51 -12.91 2.07 33.49
C SER A 51 -12.18 2.22 32.15
N VAL A 52 -11.10 3.01 32.13
CA VAL A 52 -10.23 3.13 30.94
C VAL A 52 -9.69 1.76 30.54
N TYR A 53 -9.29 0.96 31.54
CA TYR A 53 -8.82 -0.41 31.36
C TYR A 53 -9.87 -1.27 30.63
N ASP A 54 -11.11 -1.31 31.15
CA ASP A 54 -12.18 -2.14 30.57
C ASP A 54 -12.56 -1.71 29.15
N ARG A 55 -12.55 -0.39 28.88
CA ARG A 55 -12.78 0.13 27.53
C ARG A 55 -11.67 -0.30 26.57
N LYS A 56 -10.41 -0.18 26.98
CA LYS A 56 -9.26 -0.63 26.17
C LYS A 56 -9.33 -2.12 25.90
N LEU A 57 -9.59 -2.93 26.93
CA LEU A 57 -9.72 -4.38 26.79
C LEU A 57 -10.79 -4.75 25.76
N GLU A 58 -11.99 -4.17 25.86
CA GLU A 58 -13.06 -4.43 24.88
C GLU A 58 -12.69 -3.97 23.47
N ILE A 59 -12.00 -2.84 23.32
CA ILE A 59 -11.53 -2.34 22.01
C ILE A 59 -10.53 -3.32 21.39
N ILE A 60 -9.53 -3.74 22.16
CA ILE A 60 -8.50 -4.68 21.69
C ILE A 60 -9.14 -6.01 21.28
N GLN A 61 -10.10 -6.52 22.05
CA GLN A 61 -10.73 -7.82 21.79
C GLN A 61 -11.68 -7.82 20.58
N ASN A 62 -12.41 -6.72 20.36
CA ASN A 62 -13.53 -6.72 19.41
C ASN A 62 -13.30 -5.86 18.18
N ASN A 63 -12.47 -4.83 18.26
CA ASN A 63 -12.38 -3.79 17.24
C ASN A 63 -11.06 -3.78 16.46
N ILE A 64 -9.96 -4.31 17.01
CA ILE A 64 -8.62 -4.19 16.41
C ILE A 64 -8.15 -5.52 15.84
N TYR A 65 -7.79 -5.52 14.55
CA TYR A 65 -7.28 -6.66 13.80
C TYR A 65 -6.00 -6.28 13.06
N GLY A 66 -5.06 -7.20 12.96
CA GLY A 66 -3.78 -6.96 12.29
C GLY A 66 -3.21 -8.21 11.66
N VAL A 67 -2.55 -8.06 10.52
CA VAL A 67 -1.78 -9.13 9.89
C VAL A 67 -0.41 -8.59 9.49
N ASP A 68 0.63 -9.36 9.73
CA ASP A 68 1.95 -9.11 9.15
C ASP A 68 2.59 -10.41 8.69
N ILE A 69 3.46 -10.35 7.68
CA ILE A 69 4.17 -11.52 7.19
C ILE A 69 5.27 -11.98 8.16
N ASP A 70 5.79 -11.07 8.99
CA ASP A 70 6.82 -11.35 9.98
C ASP A 70 6.22 -11.70 11.35
N PRO A 71 6.31 -12.96 11.81
CA PRO A 71 5.82 -13.36 13.14
C PRO A 71 6.48 -12.58 14.28
N PHE A 72 7.71 -12.11 14.11
CA PHE A 72 8.37 -11.29 15.12
C PHE A 72 7.68 -9.93 15.25
N ALA A 73 7.34 -9.29 14.13
CA ALA A 73 6.59 -8.03 14.13
C ALA A 73 5.21 -8.19 14.79
N VAL A 74 4.51 -9.29 14.51
CA VAL A 74 3.23 -9.68 15.15
C VAL A 74 3.38 -9.76 16.67
N ASN A 75 4.40 -10.46 17.17
CA ASN A 75 4.65 -10.56 18.61
C ASN A 75 4.91 -9.18 19.25
N ILE A 76 5.64 -8.29 18.57
CA ILE A 76 5.86 -6.92 19.05
C ILE A 76 4.55 -6.12 19.06
N ALA A 77 3.69 -6.29 18.05
CA ALA A 77 2.38 -5.64 18.01
C ALA A 77 1.48 -6.10 19.16
N GLN A 78 1.40 -7.41 19.41
CA GLN A 78 0.67 -7.98 20.53
C GLN A 78 1.21 -7.48 21.88
N LEU A 79 2.53 -7.48 22.08
CA LEU A 79 3.16 -6.95 23.29
C LEU A 79 2.87 -5.45 23.48
N ARG A 80 2.91 -4.67 22.41
CA ARG A 80 2.60 -3.22 22.44
C ARG A 80 1.16 -2.96 22.87
N LEU A 81 0.20 -3.71 22.34
CA LEU A 81 -1.20 -3.61 22.76
C LEU A 81 -1.37 -4.01 24.22
N TRP A 82 -0.72 -5.10 24.65
CA TRP A 82 -0.77 -5.52 26.05
C TRP A 82 -0.17 -4.49 27.01
N LEU A 83 1.00 -3.94 26.70
CA LEU A 83 1.60 -2.86 27.50
C LEU A 83 0.70 -1.63 27.57
N SER A 84 -0.01 -1.32 26.49
CA SER A 84 -0.97 -0.20 26.51
C SER A 84 -2.16 -0.43 27.45
N LEU A 85 -2.50 -1.70 27.72
CA LEU A 85 -3.57 -2.09 28.63
C LEU A 85 -3.08 -2.11 30.09
N ILE A 86 -1.90 -2.69 30.35
CA ILE A 86 -1.38 -2.85 31.72
C ILE A 86 -1.07 -1.52 32.40
N VAL A 87 -0.73 -0.48 31.63
CA VAL A 87 -0.48 0.87 32.16
C VAL A 87 -1.69 1.45 32.91
N ASP A 88 -2.91 1.07 32.55
CA ASP A 88 -4.13 1.52 33.22
C ASP A 88 -4.64 0.55 34.29
N PHE A 89 -3.93 -0.54 34.52
CA PHE A 89 -4.28 -1.49 35.58
C PHE A 89 -3.97 -0.91 36.95
N HIS A 90 -4.98 -0.78 37.80
CA HIS A 90 -4.84 -0.29 39.17
C HIS A 90 -5.10 -1.43 40.16
N ILE A 91 -4.19 -1.59 41.14
CA ILE A 91 -4.34 -2.51 42.26
C ILE A 91 -5.66 -2.18 42.98
N GLY A 92 -6.59 -3.14 42.99
CA GLY A 92 -7.97 -2.98 43.49
C GLY A 92 -9.07 -3.30 42.48
N HIS A 93 -8.75 -3.48 41.18
CA HIS A 93 -9.68 -4.08 40.20
C HIS A 93 -9.65 -5.61 40.33
N GLN A 94 -10.63 -6.19 41.04
CA GLN A 94 -10.85 -7.64 41.17
C GLN A 94 -9.59 -8.48 41.47
N GLY A 95 -8.81 -8.07 42.47
CA GLY A 95 -7.65 -8.82 42.98
C GLY A 95 -6.37 -8.00 42.99
N ASP A 96 -5.41 -8.46 43.79
CA ASP A 96 -4.08 -7.85 43.91
C ASP A 96 -3.12 -8.29 42.78
N GLU A 97 -3.56 -9.19 41.88
CA GLU A 97 -2.77 -9.72 40.79
C GLU A 97 -3.19 -9.13 39.43
N PRO A 98 -2.22 -8.80 38.55
CA PRO A 98 -2.53 -8.37 37.19
C PRO A 98 -3.18 -9.52 36.40
N PRO A 99 -4.25 -9.24 35.62
CA PRO A 99 -4.92 -10.24 34.82
C PRO A 99 -3.96 -10.83 33.78
N THR A 100 -4.21 -12.10 33.43
CA THR A 100 -3.47 -12.77 32.36
C THR A 100 -3.63 -12.01 31.04
N LEU A 101 -2.61 -12.08 30.19
CA LEU A 101 -2.62 -11.47 28.85
C LEU A 101 -3.96 -11.80 28.15
N PRO A 102 -4.73 -10.81 27.68
CA PRO A 102 -5.89 -11.10 26.84
C PRO A 102 -5.38 -11.91 25.65
N ASN A 103 -6.13 -12.93 25.23
CA ASN A 103 -5.69 -13.68 24.06
C ASN A 103 -5.82 -12.78 22.81
N LEU A 104 -4.67 -12.46 22.20
CA LEU A 104 -4.56 -11.66 20.98
C LEU A 104 -4.23 -12.51 19.75
N ASP A 105 -4.00 -13.81 19.94
CA ASP A 105 -3.47 -14.74 18.94
C ASP A 105 -4.37 -14.85 17.72
N TYR A 106 -5.66 -14.53 17.88
CA TYR A 106 -6.67 -14.64 16.84
C TYR A 106 -7.15 -13.30 16.28
N LYS A 107 -6.49 -12.21 16.65
CA LYS A 107 -6.79 -10.84 16.18
C LYS A 107 -5.58 -10.23 15.49
N ILE A 108 -4.38 -10.54 15.99
CA ILE A 108 -3.12 -10.14 15.39
C ILE A 108 -2.38 -11.39 14.94
N GLU A 109 -2.35 -11.65 13.63
CA GLU A 109 -1.91 -12.92 13.07
C GLU A 109 -0.73 -12.77 12.10
N ALA A 110 0.04 -13.85 11.95
CA ALA A 110 1.13 -13.92 10.98
C ALA A 110 0.64 -14.52 9.65
N GLY A 111 0.85 -13.83 8.54
CA GLY A 111 0.49 -14.34 7.22
C GLY A 111 0.74 -13.37 6.07
N ASP A 112 0.74 -13.90 4.84
CA ASP A 112 0.81 -13.07 3.64
C ASP A 112 -0.58 -12.51 3.30
N SER A 113 -0.76 -11.23 3.58
CA SER A 113 -2.00 -10.49 3.36
C SER A 113 -2.47 -10.44 1.91
N VAL A 114 -1.58 -10.56 0.93
CA VAL A 114 -1.89 -10.34 -0.49
C VAL A 114 -2.04 -11.63 -1.30
N LEU A 115 -1.43 -12.74 -0.91
CA LEU A 115 -1.47 -13.99 -1.69
C LEU A 115 -2.63 -14.93 -1.32
N GLY A 116 -3.43 -14.58 -0.32
CA GLY A 116 -4.63 -15.33 0.06
C GLY A 116 -5.74 -15.29 -1.01
N PRO A 117 -6.77 -16.16 -0.90
CA PRO A 117 -7.95 -16.09 -1.76
C PRO A 117 -8.72 -14.77 -1.58
N ASP A 118 -9.57 -14.40 -2.54
CA ASP A 118 -10.45 -13.23 -2.44
C ASP A 118 -11.57 -13.50 -1.41
N PRO A 119 -11.62 -12.78 -0.26
CA PRO A 119 -12.63 -13.03 0.76
C PRO A 119 -14.04 -12.57 0.36
N SER A 120 -14.19 -11.75 -0.68
CA SER A 120 -15.50 -11.28 -1.14
C SER A 120 -16.29 -12.32 -1.94
N GLY A 121 -15.62 -13.40 -2.38
CA GLY A 121 -16.18 -14.38 -3.32
C GLY A 121 -16.85 -15.61 -2.70
N ALA A 122 -16.77 -15.80 -1.39
CA ALA A 122 -17.42 -16.93 -0.72
C ALA A 122 -18.81 -16.51 -0.22
N SER A 123 -19.88 -16.89 -0.93
CA SER A 123 -21.18 -17.04 -0.28
C SER A 123 -21.15 -18.41 0.39
N PRO A 124 -21.08 -18.51 1.73
CA PRO A 124 -21.04 -19.80 2.40
C PRO A 124 -22.38 -20.51 2.15
N SER A 125 -22.35 -21.80 1.86
CA SER A 125 -23.57 -22.63 1.90
C SER A 125 -24.15 -22.63 3.33
N GLU A 126 -25.40 -23.07 3.52
CA GLU A 126 -26.00 -23.15 4.88
C GLU A 126 -25.17 -24.00 5.85
N PHE A 127 -24.51 -25.04 5.34
CA PHE A 127 -23.59 -25.87 6.11
C PHE A 127 -22.32 -25.12 6.51
N ASP A 128 -21.80 -24.28 5.61
CA ASP A 128 -20.62 -23.45 5.87
C ASP A 128 -20.92 -22.36 6.89
N ARG A 129 -22.15 -21.80 6.88
CA ARG A 129 -22.61 -20.87 7.92
C ARG A 129 -22.66 -21.52 9.29
N LEU A 130 -23.17 -22.74 9.40
CA LEU A 130 -23.19 -23.48 10.67
C LEU A 130 -21.79 -23.76 11.21
N LEU A 131 -20.83 -24.13 10.36
CA LEU A 131 -19.43 -24.33 10.74
C LEU A 131 -18.75 -23.02 11.17
N VAL A 132 -19.00 -21.93 10.43
CA VAL A 132 -18.49 -20.60 10.79
C VAL A 132 -19.11 -20.11 12.09
N GLU A 133 -20.43 -20.26 12.29
CA GLU A 133 -21.11 -19.93 13.54
C GLU A 133 -20.53 -20.72 14.72
N GLN A 134 -20.31 -22.03 14.54
CA GLN A 134 -19.66 -22.88 15.56
C GLN A 134 -18.23 -22.40 15.85
N TYR A 135 -17.46 -22.07 14.82
CA TYR A 135 -16.10 -21.53 14.98
C TYR A 135 -16.11 -20.19 15.72
N VAL A 136 -16.97 -19.25 15.33
CA VAL A 136 -17.10 -17.94 15.98
C VAL A 136 -17.51 -18.11 17.45
N HIS A 137 -18.45 -19.01 17.74
CA HIS A 137 -18.85 -19.32 19.11
C HIS A 137 -17.73 -19.95 19.93
N ALA A 138 -17.02 -20.94 19.39
CA ALA A 138 -15.89 -21.60 20.04
C ALA A 138 -14.75 -20.60 20.30
N LYS A 139 -14.44 -19.74 19.33
CA LYS A 139 -13.44 -18.67 19.43
C LYS A 139 -13.82 -17.65 20.51
N ALA A 140 -15.07 -17.20 20.55
CA ALA A 140 -15.55 -16.27 21.58
C ALA A 140 -15.51 -16.90 22.99
N ALA A 141 -15.90 -18.17 23.12
CA ALA A 141 -15.81 -18.91 24.37
C ALA A 141 -14.34 -19.07 24.80
N TYR A 142 -13.45 -19.38 23.86
CA TYR A 142 -12.02 -19.50 24.11
C TYR A 142 -11.42 -18.20 24.66
N LEU A 143 -11.73 -17.04 24.05
CA LEU A 143 -11.23 -15.71 24.46
C LEU A 143 -11.60 -15.33 25.91
N THR A 144 -12.65 -15.93 26.47
CA THR A 144 -13.16 -15.64 27.83
C THR A 144 -12.86 -16.74 28.85
N SER A 145 -12.32 -17.88 28.40
CA SER A 145 -12.05 -19.07 29.23
C SER A 145 -10.69 -19.03 29.95
N HIS A 146 -10.59 -19.78 31.06
CA HIS A 146 -9.38 -19.92 31.90
C HIS A 146 -9.18 -21.39 32.29
N GLY A 147 -7.94 -21.81 32.56
CA GLY A 147 -7.63 -23.17 33.04
C GLY A 147 -7.82 -24.28 31.99
N ASP A 148 -8.27 -25.46 32.42
CA ASP A 148 -8.39 -26.66 31.57
C ASP A 148 -9.40 -26.50 30.42
N ASP A 149 -10.46 -25.70 30.63
CA ASP A 149 -11.44 -25.38 29.59
C ASP A 149 -10.82 -24.63 28.41
N LYS A 150 -9.78 -23.82 28.67
CA LYS A 150 -9.07 -23.06 27.62
C LYS A 150 -8.35 -23.98 26.64
N LYS A 151 -7.76 -25.07 27.14
CA LYS A 151 -7.10 -26.05 26.28
C LYS A 151 -8.11 -26.79 25.40
N ARG A 152 -9.22 -27.25 25.99
CA ARG A 152 -10.31 -27.91 25.23
C ARG A 152 -10.87 -27.01 24.13
N LEU A 153 -11.15 -25.75 24.46
CA LEU A 153 -11.68 -24.78 23.51
C LEU A 153 -10.64 -24.40 22.43
N HIS A 154 -9.35 -24.38 22.76
CA HIS A 154 -8.28 -24.21 21.76
C HIS A 154 -8.29 -25.34 20.74
N ASP A 155 -8.31 -26.60 21.21
CA ASP A 155 -8.33 -27.77 20.35
C ASP A 155 -9.60 -27.77 19.46
N GLU A 156 -10.75 -27.38 20.00
CA GLU A 156 -12.01 -27.22 19.27
C GLU A 156 -11.92 -26.12 18.19
N VAL A 157 -11.33 -24.96 18.52
CA VAL A 157 -11.08 -23.87 17.56
C VAL A 157 -10.14 -24.33 16.44
N GLU A 158 -9.05 -25.02 16.76
CA GLU A 158 -8.11 -25.54 15.76
C GLU A 158 -8.77 -26.60 14.84
N GLU A 159 -9.60 -27.48 15.39
CA GLU A 159 -10.31 -28.51 14.61
C GLU A 159 -11.34 -27.89 13.65
N LEU A 160 -12.13 -26.93 14.14
CA LEU A 160 -13.09 -26.18 13.32
C LEU A 160 -12.36 -25.37 12.24
N GLN A 161 -11.26 -24.68 12.59
CA GLN A 161 -10.43 -23.93 11.65
C GLN A 161 -9.82 -24.85 10.58
N ALA A 162 -9.32 -26.03 10.96
CA ALA A 162 -8.79 -27.03 10.02
C ALA A 162 -9.88 -27.55 9.07
N SER A 163 -11.09 -27.76 9.59
CA SER A 163 -12.26 -28.17 8.80
C SER A 163 -12.68 -27.11 7.79
N ILE A 164 -12.75 -25.85 8.23
CA ILE A 164 -13.05 -24.69 7.36
C ILE A 164 -11.93 -24.51 6.32
N ARG A 165 -10.64 -24.57 6.71
CA ARG A 165 -9.50 -24.49 5.78
C ARG A 165 -9.50 -25.62 4.75
N THR A 166 -9.82 -26.85 5.14
CA THR A 166 -9.89 -27.99 4.21
C THR A 166 -11.00 -27.80 3.19
N TRP A 167 -12.12 -27.21 3.58
CA TRP A 167 -13.20 -26.81 2.67
C TRP A 167 -12.76 -25.68 1.72
N ALA A 168 -12.21 -24.58 2.24
CA ALA A 168 -11.81 -23.43 1.42
C ALA A 168 -10.73 -23.79 0.39
N ARG A 169 -9.82 -24.69 0.77
CA ARG A 169 -8.78 -25.24 -0.12
C ARG A 169 -9.31 -26.14 -1.22
N ARG A 170 -10.54 -26.68 -1.13
CA ARG A 170 -11.19 -27.36 -2.26
C ARG A 170 -11.61 -26.39 -3.36
N GLY A 171 -11.65 -25.09 -3.09
CA GLY A 171 -11.97 -24.03 -4.06
C GLY A 171 -10.75 -23.26 -4.59
N VAL A 172 -9.76 -22.94 -3.76
CA VAL A 172 -8.59 -22.13 -4.18
C VAL A 172 -7.34 -22.53 -3.38
N GLY A 173 -6.33 -23.06 -4.07
CA GLY A 173 -5.01 -23.35 -3.50
C GLY A 173 -4.17 -22.09 -3.28
N GLY A 174 -4.52 -21.26 -2.28
CA GLY A 174 -3.80 -20.02 -1.96
C GLY A 174 -2.58 -20.23 -1.04
N GLN A 175 -1.47 -19.54 -1.33
CA GLN A 175 -0.24 -19.51 -0.51
C GLN A 175 -0.20 -18.29 0.44
N GLY A 176 -1.34 -17.84 0.98
CA GLY A 176 -1.41 -16.65 1.84
C GLY A 176 -2.50 -16.71 2.91
N PHE A 177 -2.66 -15.61 3.64
CA PHE A 177 -3.62 -15.48 4.74
C PHE A 177 -5.06 -15.56 4.25
N ASP A 178 -5.85 -16.48 4.80
CA ASP A 178 -7.23 -16.71 4.37
C ASP A 178 -8.22 -15.85 5.18
N TRP A 179 -8.34 -14.59 4.76
CA TRP A 179 -9.14 -13.57 5.43
C TRP A 179 -10.56 -14.01 5.81
N ALA A 180 -11.25 -14.73 4.91
CA ALA A 180 -12.64 -15.16 5.14
C ALA A 180 -12.77 -16.23 6.23
N ILE A 181 -11.68 -16.96 6.51
CA ILE A 181 -11.65 -18.02 7.53
C ILE A 181 -11.10 -17.47 8.84
N GLU A 182 -9.91 -16.86 8.80
CA GLU A 182 -9.20 -16.45 10.00
C GLU A 182 -9.98 -15.36 10.76
N PHE A 183 -10.64 -14.47 10.01
CA PHE A 183 -11.52 -13.42 10.54
C PHE A 183 -12.97 -13.63 10.11
N ALA A 184 -13.45 -14.87 10.15
CA ALA A 184 -14.81 -15.22 9.74
C ALA A 184 -15.88 -14.38 10.46
N GLU A 185 -15.67 -14.02 11.73
CA GLU A 185 -16.58 -13.15 12.49
C GLU A 185 -16.78 -11.76 11.87
N VAL A 186 -15.81 -11.28 11.08
CA VAL A 186 -15.88 -9.98 10.39
C VAL A 186 -16.54 -10.15 9.02
N PHE A 187 -16.20 -11.23 8.31
CA PHE A 187 -16.73 -11.47 6.96
C PHE A 187 -18.18 -11.98 6.96
N ASP A 188 -18.65 -12.56 8.07
CA ASP A 188 -20.07 -12.84 8.29
C ASP A 188 -20.92 -11.55 8.33
N ASP A 189 -20.37 -10.43 8.86
CA ASP A 189 -20.99 -9.09 8.82
C ASP A 189 -20.58 -8.28 7.56
N GLY A 190 -20.05 -8.96 6.53
CA GLY A 190 -19.77 -8.39 5.21
C GLY A 190 -18.39 -7.72 5.04
N GLY A 191 -17.50 -7.81 6.03
CA GLY A 191 -16.13 -7.32 5.97
C GLY A 191 -15.83 -6.16 6.93
N PHE A 192 -14.60 -5.63 6.86
CA PHE A 192 -14.12 -4.61 7.79
C PHE A 192 -14.78 -3.25 7.59
N ASP A 193 -14.95 -2.51 8.68
CA ASP A 193 -15.42 -1.11 8.65
C ASP A 193 -14.32 -0.16 8.21
N VAL A 194 -13.09 -0.42 8.65
CA VAL A 194 -11.92 0.41 8.36
C VAL A 194 -10.72 -0.47 8.04
N VAL A 195 -10.01 -0.15 6.96
CA VAL A 195 -8.72 -0.75 6.62
C VAL A 195 -7.70 0.38 6.55
N VAL A 196 -6.70 0.35 7.43
CA VAL A 196 -5.66 1.38 7.58
C VAL A 196 -4.29 0.73 7.50
N ALA A 197 -3.36 1.29 6.72
CA ALA A 197 -2.03 0.71 6.62
C ALA A 197 -0.98 1.69 6.10
N ASN A 198 0.28 1.39 6.41
CA ASN A 198 1.44 1.85 5.66
C ASN A 198 2.09 0.63 4.99
N PRO A 199 1.53 0.14 3.86
CA PRO A 199 1.98 -1.10 3.22
C PRO A 199 3.45 -1.06 2.77
N PRO A 200 4.08 -2.22 2.53
CA PRO A 200 5.50 -2.30 2.20
C PRO A 200 5.83 -1.73 0.80
N TYR A 201 6.90 -0.93 0.74
CA TYR A 201 7.37 -0.22 -0.47
C TYR A 201 8.36 -1.08 -1.27
N VAL A 202 7.92 -2.28 -1.66
CA VAL A 202 8.78 -3.25 -2.36
C VAL A 202 8.66 -3.07 -3.87
N ARG A 203 9.80 -2.83 -4.52
CA ARG A 203 9.86 -2.62 -5.97
C ARG A 203 9.52 -3.91 -6.74
N GLN A 204 8.92 -3.73 -7.91
CA GLN A 204 8.50 -4.82 -8.81
C GLN A 204 9.60 -5.85 -9.14
N GLU A 205 10.89 -5.46 -9.13
CA GLU A 205 12.01 -6.36 -9.40
C GLU A 205 12.26 -7.39 -8.28
N LEU A 206 11.85 -7.06 -7.05
CA LEU A 206 12.06 -7.89 -5.86
C LEU A 206 10.91 -8.85 -5.58
N ILE A 207 9.77 -8.69 -6.28
CA ILE A 207 8.58 -9.55 -6.13
C ILE A 207 8.36 -10.49 -7.32
N LYS A 208 9.42 -10.78 -8.10
CA LYS A 208 9.32 -11.57 -9.33
C LYS A 208 8.68 -12.94 -9.11
N ASP A 209 9.04 -13.61 -8.03
CA ASP A 209 8.64 -15.00 -7.76
C ASP A 209 7.15 -15.12 -7.44
N ILE A 210 6.55 -14.07 -6.85
CA ILE A 210 5.14 -14.05 -6.48
C ILE A 210 4.23 -13.46 -7.57
N LYS A 211 4.79 -12.95 -8.68
CA LYS A 211 3.99 -12.35 -9.78
C LYS A 211 2.93 -13.28 -10.38
N PRO A 212 3.17 -14.59 -10.59
CA PRO A 212 2.12 -15.49 -11.08
C PRO A 212 0.93 -15.59 -10.12
N ALA A 213 1.20 -15.67 -8.81
CA ALA A 213 0.16 -15.70 -7.78
C ALA A 213 -0.60 -14.37 -7.71
N LEU A 214 0.11 -13.23 -7.72
CA LEU A 214 -0.52 -11.90 -7.77
C LEU A 214 -1.42 -11.73 -9.00
N LYS A 215 -1.00 -12.24 -10.17
CA LYS A 215 -1.84 -12.19 -11.38
C LYS A 215 -3.09 -13.04 -11.25
N ASN A 216 -3.00 -14.20 -10.59
CA ASN A 216 -4.13 -15.08 -10.36
C ASN A 216 -5.15 -14.45 -9.40
N VAL A 217 -4.67 -13.83 -8.31
CA VAL A 217 -5.52 -13.22 -7.29
C VAL A 217 -6.10 -11.88 -7.75
N TYR A 218 -5.32 -11.07 -8.48
CA TYR A 218 -5.67 -9.68 -8.82
C TYR A 218 -5.69 -9.42 -10.33
N GLY A 219 -6.28 -10.32 -11.13
CA GLY A 219 -6.26 -10.23 -12.60
C GLY A 219 -6.61 -8.84 -13.17
N ASP A 220 -7.63 -8.18 -12.60
CA ASP A 220 -8.11 -6.85 -13.04
C ASP A 220 -7.19 -5.69 -12.67
N VAL A 221 -6.34 -5.85 -11.65
CA VAL A 221 -5.44 -4.82 -11.14
C VAL A 221 -3.99 -5.08 -11.57
N TYR A 222 -3.64 -6.33 -11.86
CA TYR A 222 -2.28 -6.78 -12.07
C TYR A 222 -1.54 -5.97 -13.15
N SER A 223 -0.29 -5.65 -12.82
CA SER A 223 0.69 -5.11 -13.76
C SER A 223 2.06 -5.68 -13.40
N GLY A 224 2.77 -6.19 -14.41
CA GLY A 224 4.10 -6.78 -14.22
C GLY A 224 5.17 -5.81 -13.74
N THR A 225 4.89 -4.51 -13.72
CA THR A 225 5.78 -3.44 -13.26
C THR A 225 5.24 -2.67 -12.06
N ALA A 226 4.14 -3.13 -11.44
CA ALA A 226 3.61 -2.53 -10.23
C ALA A 226 4.42 -2.93 -8.99
N ASP A 227 4.60 -1.97 -8.08
CA ASP A 227 5.17 -2.20 -6.75
C ASP A 227 4.15 -2.89 -5.83
N LEU A 228 4.63 -3.56 -4.79
CA LEU A 228 3.83 -4.46 -3.94
C LEU A 228 2.62 -3.79 -3.28
N TYR A 229 2.76 -2.55 -2.78
CA TYR A 229 1.66 -1.81 -2.14
C TYR A 229 0.42 -1.65 -3.05
N THR A 230 0.58 -1.74 -4.39
CA THR A 230 -0.55 -1.69 -5.35
C THR A 230 -1.56 -2.80 -5.08
N TYR A 231 -1.08 -3.98 -4.68
CA TYR A 231 -1.91 -5.15 -4.41
C TYR A 231 -2.57 -5.07 -3.03
N PHE A 232 -1.99 -4.33 -2.07
CA PHE A 232 -2.65 -4.02 -0.81
C PHE A 232 -3.89 -3.15 -1.00
N TYR A 233 -3.88 -2.21 -1.94
CA TYR A 233 -5.09 -1.46 -2.28
C TYR A 233 -6.19 -2.41 -2.77
N ALA A 234 -5.88 -3.29 -3.73
CA ALA A 234 -6.83 -4.26 -4.27
C ALA A 234 -7.37 -5.19 -3.18
N ARG A 235 -6.48 -5.68 -2.30
CA ARG A 235 -6.85 -6.50 -1.14
C ARG A 235 -7.79 -5.77 -0.18
N ALA A 236 -7.50 -4.52 0.15
CA ALA A 236 -8.35 -3.73 1.03
C ALA A 236 -9.78 -3.56 0.46
N VAL A 237 -9.91 -3.47 -0.87
CA VAL A 237 -11.22 -3.46 -1.53
C VAL A 237 -12.01 -4.74 -1.29
N GLN A 238 -11.35 -5.89 -1.36
CA GLN A 238 -11.97 -7.18 -1.12
C GLN A 238 -12.36 -7.35 0.35
N MET A 239 -11.58 -6.77 1.26
CA MET A 239 -11.78 -6.89 2.71
C MET A 239 -12.83 -5.94 3.31
N LEU A 240 -13.03 -4.76 2.71
CA LEU A 240 -13.95 -3.75 3.24
C LEU A 240 -15.41 -4.12 2.97
N ARG A 241 -16.29 -3.90 3.95
CA ARG A 241 -17.74 -3.91 3.70
C ARG A 241 -18.19 -2.68 2.91
N THR A 242 -19.41 -2.71 2.37
CA THR A 242 -20.02 -1.52 1.77
C THR A 242 -20.13 -0.40 2.82
N GLY A 243 -19.75 0.82 2.43
CA GLY A 243 -19.62 1.99 3.30
C GLY A 243 -18.34 2.03 4.13
N GLY A 244 -17.49 1.00 4.08
CA GLY A 244 -16.23 0.94 4.83
C GLY A 244 -15.18 1.93 4.31
N MET A 245 -14.23 2.29 5.17
CA MET A 245 -13.21 3.31 4.92
C MET A 245 -11.82 2.69 4.70
N LEU A 246 -11.15 3.12 3.64
CA LEU A 246 -9.75 2.85 3.36
C LEU A 246 -8.91 4.07 3.71
N ALA A 247 -7.82 3.90 4.45
CA ALA A 247 -6.87 4.98 4.78
C ALA A 247 -5.41 4.50 4.69
N PHE A 248 -4.74 4.73 3.56
CA PHE A 248 -3.37 4.23 3.34
C PHE A 248 -2.34 5.34 3.24
N ILE A 249 -1.15 5.07 3.79
CA ILE A 249 0.07 5.79 3.43
C ILE A 249 0.82 4.97 2.40
N SER A 250 0.97 5.48 1.18
CA SER A 250 1.70 4.78 0.11
C SER A 250 2.50 5.75 -0.75
N SER A 251 3.27 5.22 -1.71
CA SER A 251 3.89 6.06 -2.72
C SER A 251 2.84 6.71 -3.62
N ASN A 252 3.11 7.92 -4.09
CA ASN A 252 2.27 8.71 -4.98
C ASN A 252 2.42 8.27 -6.47
N LYS A 253 3.40 7.40 -6.77
CA LYS A 253 3.75 7.05 -8.16
C LYS A 253 2.62 6.37 -8.92
N TRP A 254 1.82 5.54 -8.23
CA TRP A 254 0.79 4.73 -8.88
C TRP A 254 -0.33 5.55 -9.49
N PHE A 255 -0.54 6.83 -9.15
CA PHE A 255 -1.55 7.64 -9.83
C PHE A 255 -1.05 8.31 -11.11
N ARG A 256 0.28 8.47 -11.29
CA ARG A 256 0.89 9.05 -12.50
C ARG A 256 1.45 7.99 -13.45
N ALA A 257 1.95 6.89 -12.92
CA ALA A 257 2.62 5.87 -13.70
C ALA A 257 1.63 4.98 -14.48
N ASN A 258 2.06 4.48 -15.64
CA ASN A 258 1.26 3.58 -16.47
C ASN A 258 0.91 2.27 -15.76
N TYR A 259 1.79 1.75 -14.88
CA TYR A 259 1.50 0.50 -14.16
C TYR A 259 0.27 0.61 -13.25
N GLY A 260 -0.07 1.81 -12.77
CA GLY A 260 -1.21 2.03 -11.89
C GLY A 260 -2.53 2.28 -12.62
N ALA A 261 -2.57 2.23 -13.95
CA ALA A 261 -3.78 2.47 -14.75
C ALA A 261 -4.94 1.52 -14.35
N ASN A 262 -4.62 0.24 -14.16
CA ASN A 262 -5.59 -0.76 -13.74
C ASN A 262 -6.09 -0.51 -12.32
N LEU A 263 -5.18 -0.20 -11.38
CA LEU A 263 -5.57 0.16 -10.01
C LEU A 263 -6.47 1.40 -9.97
N ARG A 264 -6.12 2.47 -10.70
CA ARG A 264 -6.95 3.68 -10.80
C ARG A 264 -8.36 3.38 -11.31
N ARG A 265 -8.46 2.56 -12.37
CA ARG A 265 -9.75 2.14 -12.92
C ARG A 265 -10.55 1.31 -11.93
N TYR A 266 -9.88 0.43 -11.19
CA TYR A 266 -10.49 -0.41 -10.18
C TYR A 266 -11.02 0.42 -9.00
N LEU A 267 -10.21 1.32 -8.44
CA LEU A 267 -10.61 2.20 -7.34
C LEU A 267 -11.72 3.18 -7.75
N ALA A 268 -11.63 3.80 -8.93
CA ALA A 268 -12.67 4.74 -9.39
C ALA A 268 -14.04 4.08 -9.63
N LYS A 269 -14.05 2.75 -9.81
CA LYS A 269 -15.27 1.95 -9.83
C LYS A 269 -15.73 1.62 -8.41
N GLN A 270 -14.86 1.15 -7.53
CA GLN A 270 -15.28 0.58 -6.25
C GLN A 270 -15.44 1.61 -5.11
N TYR A 271 -14.90 2.82 -5.27
CA TYR A 271 -14.81 3.83 -4.19
C TYR A 271 -15.34 5.21 -4.56
N ASP A 272 -15.79 5.89 -3.52
CA ASP A 272 -15.82 7.34 -3.42
C ASP A 272 -14.51 7.82 -2.78
N VAL A 273 -13.65 8.48 -3.56
CA VAL A 273 -12.35 8.96 -3.07
C VAL A 273 -12.56 10.24 -2.29
N TRP A 274 -12.25 10.21 -1.00
CA TRP A 274 -12.57 11.29 -0.08
C TRP A 274 -11.48 12.35 -0.05
N SER A 275 -10.23 11.92 0.16
CA SER A 275 -9.08 12.82 0.13
C SER A 275 -7.80 12.16 -0.37
N ILE A 276 -6.96 12.98 -0.98
CA ILE A 276 -5.61 12.62 -1.41
C ILE A 276 -4.67 13.73 -0.94
N THR A 277 -3.77 13.42 -0.02
CA THR A 277 -2.75 14.35 0.48
C THR A 277 -1.38 13.91 -0.02
N ASP A 278 -0.84 14.62 -1.02
CA ASP A 278 0.42 14.31 -1.69
C ASP A 278 1.56 15.14 -1.11
N PHE A 279 2.56 14.47 -0.53
CA PHE A 279 3.77 15.12 0.00
C PHE A 279 4.86 15.28 -1.05
N GLY A 280 4.67 14.79 -2.27
CA GLY A 280 5.64 14.91 -3.35
C GLY A 280 6.99 14.31 -2.95
N GLU A 281 8.06 15.09 -3.09
CA GLU A 281 9.43 14.68 -2.75
C GLU A 281 9.85 15.07 -1.32
N LEU A 282 8.93 15.58 -0.50
CA LEU A 282 9.24 16.01 0.86
C LEU A 282 9.74 14.82 1.70
N PRO A 283 10.79 15.00 2.52
CA PRO A 283 11.42 13.93 3.28
C PRO A 283 10.63 13.61 4.57
N VAL A 284 9.37 13.19 4.43
CA VAL A 284 8.53 12.78 5.57
C VAL A 284 9.16 11.60 6.32
N PHE A 285 9.75 10.67 5.58
CA PHE A 285 10.54 9.57 6.11
C PHE A 285 12.02 9.84 5.89
N GLN A 286 12.78 9.99 6.98
CA GLN A 286 14.19 10.42 6.95
C GLN A 286 15.13 9.47 6.19
N THR A 287 14.71 8.23 5.95
CA THR A 287 15.58 7.15 5.44
C THR A 287 15.22 6.64 4.04
N ALA A 288 14.14 7.14 3.40
CA ALA A 288 13.74 6.66 2.08
C ALA A 288 12.94 7.68 1.25
N ALA A 289 13.37 7.91 0.00
CA ALA A 289 12.63 8.70 -0.99
C ALA A 289 11.41 7.91 -1.53
N THR A 290 10.32 7.94 -0.76
CA THR A 290 9.13 7.10 -0.95
C THR A 290 7.98 7.80 -1.69
N PHE A 291 8.12 9.10 -1.94
CA PHE A 291 7.06 9.96 -2.48
C PHE A 291 5.73 9.78 -1.71
N PRO A 292 5.69 10.11 -0.42
CA PRO A 292 4.61 9.70 0.45
C PRO A 292 3.30 10.42 0.13
N MET A 293 2.21 9.69 0.28
CA MET A 293 0.86 10.19 0.06
C MET A 293 -0.11 9.49 1.01
N ILE A 294 -1.07 10.23 1.54
CA ILE A 294 -2.19 9.69 2.32
C ILE A 294 -3.42 9.63 1.42
N PHE A 295 -3.96 8.44 1.25
CA PHE A 295 -5.15 8.16 0.45
C PHE A 295 -6.30 7.74 1.35
N VAL A 296 -7.41 8.48 1.31
CA VAL A 296 -8.63 8.14 2.05
C VAL A 296 -9.79 7.98 1.09
N ALA A 297 -10.50 6.87 1.18
CA ALA A 297 -11.64 6.59 0.32
C ALA A 297 -12.69 5.73 1.03
N ARG A 298 -13.95 5.85 0.63
CA ARG A 298 -15.07 5.05 1.13
C ARG A 298 -15.51 4.06 0.06
N LYS A 299 -15.71 2.79 0.43
CA LYS A 299 -16.24 1.75 -0.47
C LYS A 299 -17.75 1.95 -0.63
N ASP A 300 -18.14 2.92 -1.44
CA ASP A 300 -19.55 3.24 -1.71
C ASP A 300 -19.66 3.98 -3.06
N GLN A 301 -20.80 3.81 -3.73
CA GLN A 301 -21.11 4.47 -5.00
C GLN A 301 -22.31 5.42 -4.92
N GLN A 302 -23.13 5.36 -3.87
CA GLN A 302 -24.42 6.03 -3.86
C GLN A 302 -24.31 7.53 -3.54
N ASP A 303 -23.50 7.92 -2.56
CA ASP A 303 -23.38 9.31 -2.11
C ASP A 303 -21.96 9.86 -2.30
N ARG A 304 -21.60 10.18 -3.56
CA ARG A 304 -20.26 10.70 -3.88
C ARG A 304 -20.05 12.10 -3.30
N THR A 305 -19.01 12.22 -2.51
CA THR A 305 -18.52 13.49 -1.99
C THR A 305 -17.44 14.05 -2.91
N PRO A 306 -17.33 15.38 -3.08
CA PRO A 306 -16.24 15.97 -3.86
C PRO A 306 -14.88 15.61 -3.25
N THR A 307 -14.04 14.92 -4.01
CA THR A 307 -12.68 14.58 -3.57
C THR A 307 -11.87 15.84 -3.26
N VAL A 308 -11.18 15.85 -2.12
CA VAL A 308 -10.24 16.91 -1.76
C VAL A 308 -8.82 16.47 -2.10
N PHE A 309 -8.11 17.25 -2.91
CA PHE A 309 -6.70 17.05 -3.21
C PHE A 309 -5.85 18.13 -2.55
N THR A 310 -4.83 17.71 -1.80
CA THR A 310 -3.90 18.60 -1.10
C THR A 310 -2.47 18.28 -1.54
N GLN A 311 -1.83 19.20 -2.25
CA GLN A 311 -0.39 19.13 -2.50
C GLN A 311 0.35 19.84 -1.36
N VAL A 312 1.04 19.08 -0.52
CA VAL A 312 1.86 19.64 0.56
C VAL A 312 3.13 20.24 -0.04
N LYS A 313 3.43 21.49 0.34
CA LYS A 313 4.56 22.27 -0.21
C LYS A 313 5.77 22.31 0.71
N SER A 314 5.57 22.15 2.01
CA SER A 314 6.63 22.16 3.03
C SER A 314 6.21 21.34 4.24
N LEU A 315 7.21 20.91 5.04
CA LEU A 315 7.01 20.24 6.34
C LEU A 315 7.11 21.24 7.50
N SER A 316 6.71 22.49 7.27
CA SER A 316 6.58 23.54 8.29
C SER A 316 5.19 23.50 8.92
N GLU A 317 4.97 24.27 9.99
CA GLU A 317 3.63 24.46 10.56
C GLU A 317 2.59 24.73 9.45
N PRO A 318 1.42 24.05 9.47
CA PRO A 318 0.87 23.26 10.59
C PRO A 318 1.29 21.77 10.65
N TYR A 319 2.20 21.29 9.80
CA TYR A 319 2.71 19.91 9.92
C TYR A 319 3.28 19.66 11.34
N PRO A 320 2.98 18.53 12.01
CA PRO A 320 2.42 17.28 11.48
C PRO A 320 0.87 17.17 11.46
N ASP A 321 0.13 18.24 11.72
CA ASP A 321 -1.34 18.22 11.64
C ASP A 321 -1.82 18.17 10.18
N VAL A 322 -2.07 16.94 9.70
CA VAL A 322 -2.53 16.70 8.32
C VAL A 322 -3.94 17.23 8.09
N ALA A 323 -4.82 17.23 9.10
CA ALA A 323 -6.17 17.76 8.97
C ALA A 323 -6.11 19.28 8.74
N ALA A 324 -5.31 19.99 9.53
CA ALA A 324 -5.07 21.42 9.34
C ALA A 324 -4.45 21.73 7.97
N LEU A 325 -3.55 20.89 7.45
CA LEU A 325 -3.00 21.05 6.10
C LEU A 325 -4.09 20.93 5.02
N ILE A 326 -5.01 19.97 5.16
CA ILE A 326 -6.13 19.78 4.24
C ILE A 326 -7.07 20.97 4.30
N ASP A 327 -7.40 21.46 5.50
CA ASP A 327 -8.29 22.62 5.66
C ASP A 327 -7.69 23.91 5.06
N GLN A 328 -6.38 24.12 5.19
CA GLN A 328 -5.70 25.31 4.69
C GLN A 328 -5.43 25.29 3.19
N ALA A 329 -5.10 24.14 2.61
CA ALA A 329 -4.55 24.03 1.26
C ALA A 329 -5.31 23.07 0.33
N GLY A 330 -6.31 22.34 0.85
CA GLY A 330 -7.10 21.37 0.11
C GLY A 330 -7.94 22.02 -0.99
N GLN A 331 -7.93 21.38 -2.16
CA GLN A 331 -8.68 21.82 -3.32
C GLN A 331 -9.71 20.76 -3.69
N GLN A 332 -10.98 21.17 -3.78
CA GLN A 332 -12.02 20.30 -4.31
C GLN A 332 -11.78 20.02 -5.79
N LEU A 333 -11.74 18.74 -6.14
CA LEU A 333 -11.62 18.28 -7.50
C LEU A 333 -12.98 18.33 -8.23
N PRO A 334 -12.99 18.53 -9.55
CA PRO A 334 -14.19 18.36 -10.37
C PRO A 334 -14.82 16.96 -10.22
N ALA A 335 -16.14 16.86 -10.42
CA ALA A 335 -16.87 15.58 -10.29
C ALA A 335 -16.38 14.48 -11.26
N ASP A 336 -15.79 14.86 -12.40
CA ASP A 336 -15.22 13.94 -13.40
C ASP A 336 -13.71 13.66 -13.18
N ALA A 337 -13.10 14.18 -12.13
CA ALA A 337 -11.66 14.10 -11.89
C ALA A 337 -11.16 12.68 -11.58
N ILE A 338 -11.96 11.88 -10.88
CA ILE A 338 -11.65 10.51 -10.47
C ILE A 338 -12.48 9.55 -11.35
N LYS A 339 -12.06 9.38 -12.60
CA LYS A 339 -12.74 8.52 -13.57
C LYS A 339 -11.74 7.73 -14.41
N GLY A 340 -12.00 6.44 -14.58
CA GLY A 340 -11.17 5.57 -15.41
C GLY A 340 -9.73 5.47 -14.90
N ASP A 341 -8.78 5.48 -15.83
CA ASP A 341 -7.35 5.27 -15.58
C ASP A 341 -6.50 6.56 -15.73
N ILE A 342 -7.11 7.71 -15.95
CA ILE A 342 -6.43 9.01 -15.98
C ILE A 342 -7.16 9.94 -15.01
N TRP A 343 -6.52 10.22 -13.88
CA TRP A 343 -7.10 11.08 -12.85
C TRP A 343 -6.60 12.51 -12.99
N THR A 344 -7.49 13.48 -12.86
CA THR A 344 -7.18 14.91 -12.95
C THR A 344 -7.06 15.51 -11.56
N LEU A 345 -5.86 15.50 -10.99
CA LEU A 345 -5.58 15.98 -9.63
C LEU A 345 -5.34 17.50 -9.60
N THR A 346 -6.31 18.27 -10.08
CA THR A 346 -6.26 19.75 -10.05
C THR A 346 -7.66 20.35 -9.95
N ASN A 347 -7.76 21.59 -9.47
CA ASN A 347 -9.02 22.29 -9.34
C ASN A 347 -9.71 22.57 -10.69
N ALA A 348 -11.00 22.90 -10.66
CA ALA A 348 -11.83 23.12 -11.84
C ALA A 348 -11.28 24.18 -12.80
N ALA A 349 -10.73 25.29 -12.28
CA ALA A 349 -10.18 26.36 -13.12
C ALA A 349 -8.93 25.90 -13.89
N ALA A 350 -8.02 25.18 -13.23
CA ALA A 350 -6.84 24.60 -13.85
C ALA A 350 -7.21 23.49 -14.84
N ALA A 351 -8.15 22.61 -14.50
CA ALA A 351 -8.66 21.59 -15.40
C ALA A 351 -9.28 22.19 -16.67
N GLN A 352 -10.04 23.29 -16.55
CA GLN A 352 -10.60 23.98 -17.71
C GLN A 352 -9.51 24.61 -18.60
N ARG A 353 -8.45 25.17 -18.01
CA ARG A 353 -7.29 25.66 -18.77
C ARG A 353 -6.61 24.54 -19.55
N LEU A 354 -6.38 23.39 -18.93
CA LEU A 354 -5.80 22.21 -19.59
C LEU A 354 -6.66 21.77 -20.78
N ARG A 355 -7.98 21.64 -20.61
CA ARG A 355 -8.90 21.28 -21.72
C ARG A 355 -8.83 22.26 -22.88
N ARG A 356 -8.73 23.57 -22.60
CA ARG A 356 -8.57 24.59 -23.66
C ARG A 356 -7.24 24.45 -24.39
N MET A 357 -6.15 24.17 -23.67
CA MET A 357 -4.84 23.92 -24.28
C MET A 357 -4.86 22.68 -25.17
N GLU A 358 -5.51 21.60 -24.73
CA GLU A 358 -5.67 20.36 -25.50
C GLU A 358 -6.54 20.55 -26.75
N GLN A 359 -7.57 21.38 -26.69
CA GLN A 359 -8.44 21.67 -27.84
C GLN A 359 -7.79 22.61 -28.86
N ALA A 360 -6.93 23.53 -28.41
CA ALA A 360 -6.26 24.49 -29.28
C ALA A 360 -4.94 23.96 -29.87
N GLY A 361 -4.28 23.04 -29.17
CA GLY A 361 -2.98 22.48 -29.55
C GLY A 361 -3.08 21.14 -30.25
N VAL A 362 -2.06 20.79 -31.03
CA VAL A 362 -1.86 19.42 -31.50
C VAL A 362 -1.12 18.66 -30.40
N PRO A 363 -1.65 17.55 -29.88
CA PRO A 363 -0.95 16.72 -28.89
C PRO A 363 0.45 16.35 -29.39
N LEU A 364 1.46 16.42 -28.52
CA LEU A 364 2.84 16.12 -28.92
C LEU A 364 2.96 14.75 -29.60
N GLY A 365 2.24 13.75 -29.09
CA GLY A 365 2.20 12.41 -29.67
C GLY A 365 1.70 12.40 -31.12
N GLU A 366 0.72 13.23 -31.47
CA GLU A 366 0.25 13.40 -32.84
C GLU A 366 1.27 14.18 -33.68
N TYR A 367 1.81 15.27 -33.13
CA TYR A 367 2.83 16.09 -33.79
C TYR A 367 4.07 15.27 -34.19
N VAL A 368 4.57 14.42 -33.29
CA VAL A 368 5.70 13.53 -33.57
C VAL A 368 5.30 12.21 -34.23
N LYS A 369 4.02 12.02 -34.59
CA LYS A 369 3.49 10.79 -35.20
C LYS A 369 3.83 9.53 -34.40
N GLY A 370 3.74 9.63 -33.08
CA GLY A 370 4.05 8.57 -32.12
C GLY A 370 5.54 8.28 -31.93
N LYS A 371 6.45 9.02 -32.59
CA LYS A 371 7.89 8.76 -32.55
C LYS A 371 8.55 9.47 -31.36
N LEU A 372 8.35 8.93 -30.16
CA LEU A 372 9.07 9.32 -28.96
C LEU A 372 10.24 8.36 -28.74
N PHE A 373 11.46 8.90 -28.70
CA PHE A 373 12.67 8.12 -28.44
C PHE A 373 13.20 8.41 -27.04
N ARG A 374 13.65 7.37 -26.35
CA ARG A 374 14.45 7.52 -25.13
C ARG A 374 15.89 7.89 -25.52
N GLY A 375 16.53 8.75 -24.73
CA GLY A 375 17.96 9.03 -24.86
C GLY A 375 18.82 7.77 -24.76
N VAL A 376 20.08 7.87 -25.18
CA VAL A 376 20.98 6.71 -25.24
C VAL A 376 21.32 6.20 -23.84
N LEU A 377 21.14 4.90 -23.62
CA LEU A 377 21.59 4.21 -22.41
C LEU A 377 22.96 3.60 -22.67
N THR A 378 23.93 3.90 -21.82
CA THR A 378 25.32 3.42 -22.00
C THR A 378 25.53 2.01 -21.44
N GLY A 379 24.69 1.56 -20.50
CA GLY A 379 24.84 0.28 -19.78
C GLY A 379 26.04 0.25 -18.82
N PHE A 380 27.02 1.14 -18.98
CA PHE A 380 28.21 1.26 -18.16
C PHE A 380 28.77 2.68 -18.19
N ASN A 381 28.18 3.58 -17.40
CA ASN A 381 28.49 5.01 -17.43
C ASN A 381 29.98 5.30 -17.25
N THR A 382 30.67 4.60 -16.35
CA THR A 382 32.10 4.80 -16.06
C THR A 382 33.01 4.67 -17.28
N ALA A 383 32.69 3.77 -18.22
CA ALA A 383 33.53 3.56 -19.41
C ALA A 383 33.19 4.53 -20.56
N PHE A 384 31.96 5.02 -20.60
CA PHE A 384 31.45 5.75 -21.76
C PHE A 384 31.21 7.23 -21.51
N VAL A 385 31.10 7.67 -20.26
CA VAL A 385 30.91 9.08 -19.88
C VAL A 385 32.21 9.59 -19.28
N VAL A 386 32.82 10.58 -19.94
CA VAL A 386 34.11 11.17 -19.55
C VAL A 386 33.94 12.67 -19.32
N ASN A 387 34.75 13.22 -18.41
CA ASN A 387 34.84 14.67 -18.19
C ASN A 387 35.77 15.34 -19.22
N GLY A 388 35.82 16.68 -19.21
CA GLY A 388 36.66 17.46 -20.13
C GLY A 388 38.15 17.13 -20.03
N GLU A 389 38.67 16.88 -18.83
CA GLU A 389 40.09 16.53 -18.61
C GLU A 389 40.45 15.20 -19.25
N THR A 390 39.64 14.16 -19.00
CA THR A 390 39.82 12.82 -19.58
C THR A 390 39.72 12.87 -21.10
N ARG A 391 38.79 13.66 -21.64
CA ARG A 391 38.70 13.90 -23.08
C ARG A 391 39.99 14.51 -23.64
N ALA A 392 40.51 15.55 -23.01
CA ALA A 392 41.74 16.21 -23.46
C ALA A 392 42.94 15.25 -23.46
N ALA A 393 43.08 14.46 -22.39
CA ALA A 393 44.13 13.44 -22.27
C ALA A 393 44.02 12.37 -23.37
N LEU A 394 42.81 11.89 -23.67
CA LEU A 394 42.58 10.87 -24.72
C LEU A 394 42.87 11.40 -26.13
N ILE A 395 42.53 12.67 -26.41
CA ILE A 395 42.83 13.31 -27.70
C ILE A 395 44.34 13.56 -27.86
N ALA A 396 45.04 13.89 -26.77
CA ALA A 396 46.49 14.06 -26.78
C ALA A 396 47.23 12.74 -27.05
N GLN A 397 46.69 11.61 -26.60
CA GLN A 397 47.25 10.27 -26.85
C GLN A 397 46.93 9.75 -28.26
N ASP A 398 45.70 9.96 -28.74
CA ASP A 398 45.28 9.61 -30.09
C ASP A 398 44.30 10.66 -30.63
N LEU A 399 44.73 11.41 -31.65
CA LEU A 399 43.94 12.45 -32.30
C LEU A 399 42.60 11.92 -32.84
N LYS A 400 42.52 10.64 -33.21
CA LYS A 400 41.26 10.01 -33.68
C LYS A 400 40.20 9.91 -32.59
N SER A 401 40.59 10.01 -31.31
CA SER A 401 39.65 10.03 -30.19
C SER A 401 38.65 11.20 -30.29
N ALA A 402 39.04 12.32 -30.91
CA ALA A 402 38.16 13.46 -31.14
C ALA A 402 36.97 13.12 -32.06
N GLU A 403 37.12 12.13 -32.93
CA GLU A 403 36.06 11.70 -33.87
C GLU A 403 34.98 10.88 -33.17
N ILE A 404 35.35 10.12 -32.14
CA ILE A 404 34.44 9.21 -31.41
C ILE A 404 33.92 9.80 -30.09
N ILE A 405 34.59 10.79 -29.49
CA ILE A 405 34.15 11.46 -28.26
C ILE A 405 33.23 12.63 -28.63
N LYS A 406 31.94 12.53 -28.29
CA LYS A 406 30.91 13.52 -28.62
C LYS A 406 30.34 14.19 -27.37
N PRO A 407 29.83 15.43 -27.45
CA PRO A 407 29.13 16.04 -26.33
C PRO A 407 27.98 15.16 -25.85
N LEU A 408 27.79 15.07 -24.54
CA LEU A 408 26.70 14.34 -23.91
C LEU A 408 25.90 15.30 -23.03
N ALA A 409 24.60 15.41 -23.31
CA ALA A 409 23.66 16.08 -22.41
C ALA A 409 23.02 15.04 -21.49
N ILE A 410 23.04 15.29 -20.18
CA ILE A 410 22.46 14.45 -19.13
C ILE A 410 21.25 15.19 -18.54
N GLY A 411 20.28 14.45 -17.99
CA GLY A 411 18.99 15.01 -17.54
C GLY A 411 19.08 16.14 -16.51
N ASP A 412 20.12 16.16 -15.67
CA ASP A 412 20.36 17.21 -14.67
C ASP A 412 21.10 18.44 -15.22
N ASP A 413 21.59 18.41 -16.47
CA ASP A 413 22.24 19.55 -17.14
C ASP A 413 21.22 20.61 -17.61
N GLY A 414 20.02 20.60 -17.03
CA GLY A 414 18.84 21.27 -17.52
C GLY A 414 19.09 22.73 -17.86
N ILE A 415 18.91 23.08 -19.14
CA ILE A 415 18.30 24.35 -19.60
C ILE A 415 18.80 25.59 -18.82
N ARG A 416 20.10 25.64 -18.52
CA ARG A 416 20.81 26.83 -18.05
C ARG A 416 21.79 27.15 -19.14
N SER A 417 21.41 28.09 -19.99
CA SER A 417 22.34 28.81 -20.85
C SER A 417 23.50 29.34 -19.99
N GLY A 418 24.64 28.64 -20.02
CA GLY A 418 25.95 29.24 -19.71
C GLY A 418 26.75 28.74 -18.49
N GLY A 419 26.65 27.49 -18.02
CA GLY A 419 27.58 27.06 -16.95
C GLY A 419 27.49 25.65 -16.36
N GLY A 420 27.18 24.62 -17.14
CA GLY A 420 27.20 23.22 -16.67
C GLY A 420 28.56 22.53 -16.91
N ASN A 421 28.90 21.53 -16.09
CA ASN A 421 30.05 20.65 -16.33
C ASN A 421 29.92 19.99 -17.71
N GLU A 422 30.96 20.04 -18.54
CA GLU A 422 30.94 19.40 -19.86
C GLU A 422 31.18 17.89 -19.76
N TYR A 423 30.14 17.11 -20.02
CA TYR A 423 30.23 15.66 -20.17
C TYR A 423 30.35 15.26 -21.64
N TRP A 424 31.15 14.23 -21.87
CA TRP A 424 31.40 13.71 -23.21
C TRP A 424 31.20 12.19 -23.23
N ARG A 425 30.67 11.68 -24.35
CA ARG A 425 30.46 10.26 -24.56
C ARG A 425 31.45 9.69 -25.56
N ARG A 426 32.12 8.60 -25.20
CA ARG A 426 32.92 7.80 -26.14
C ARG A 426 32.02 6.89 -26.97
N GLY A 427 32.09 6.99 -28.30
CA GLY A 427 31.47 6.03 -29.22
C GLY A 427 32.29 4.75 -29.35
N ALA A 428 31.62 3.61 -29.55
CA ALA A 428 32.28 2.42 -30.06
C ALA A 428 32.63 2.68 -31.54
N GLY A 429 33.92 2.71 -31.89
CA GLY A 429 34.32 2.74 -33.29
C GLY A 429 33.86 1.47 -34.03
N PRO A 430 33.96 1.41 -35.36
CA PRO A 430 33.75 0.17 -36.10
C PRO A 430 34.86 -0.82 -35.70
N MET A 431 34.61 -1.65 -34.68
CA MET A 431 35.46 -2.79 -34.40
C MET A 431 35.28 -3.79 -35.53
N SER A 432 36.38 -4.09 -36.22
CA SER A 432 36.51 -5.23 -37.11
C SER A 432 36.07 -6.49 -36.37
N ALA A 433 34.88 -6.98 -36.69
CA ALA A 433 34.50 -8.35 -36.39
C ALA A 433 35.49 -9.27 -37.10
N HIS A 434 36.36 -9.93 -36.35
CA HIS A 434 37.01 -11.16 -36.79
C HIS A 434 36.48 -12.27 -35.88
N GLY A 435 35.44 -12.93 -36.38
CA GLY A 435 34.68 -13.98 -35.72
C GLY A 435 33.43 -14.34 -36.52
N ILE A 436 33.64 -14.81 -37.75
CA ILE A 436 32.78 -15.67 -38.58
C ILE A 436 31.25 -15.44 -38.45
N CYS A 437 30.66 -14.70 -39.41
CA CYS A 437 29.45 -15.16 -40.12
C CYS A 437 29.25 -14.37 -41.42
N GLU A 438 28.94 -15.09 -42.50
CA GLU A 438 28.83 -14.61 -43.88
C GLU A 438 27.70 -13.59 -44.11
N LYS A 439 27.89 -12.78 -45.16
CA LYS A 439 26.94 -11.83 -45.73
C LYS A 439 25.52 -12.42 -45.92
N ARG A 440 24.50 -11.65 -45.53
CA ARG A 440 23.30 -11.39 -46.36
C ARG A 440 22.55 -10.13 -45.89
N GLN A 441 21.83 -9.55 -46.83
CA GLN A 441 21.17 -8.24 -46.79
C GLN A 441 20.12 -8.06 -45.67
N ASP A 442 19.81 -6.78 -45.44
CA ASP A 442 18.70 -6.18 -44.70
C ASP A 442 18.75 -6.04 -43.17
N ARG A 443 18.68 -4.76 -42.77
CA ARG A 443 18.29 -4.14 -41.49
C ARG A 443 18.12 -5.08 -40.29
N THR A 444 19.13 -5.14 -39.43
CA THR A 444 19.02 -5.73 -38.09
C THR A 444 19.36 -4.70 -37.00
N LEU A 445 18.34 -4.42 -36.19
CA LEU A 445 18.38 -3.74 -34.90
C LEU A 445 19.24 -4.59 -33.93
N LEU A 446 20.31 -4.03 -33.35
CA LEU A 446 21.03 -4.67 -32.25
C LEU A 446 20.46 -4.18 -30.91
N LEU A 447 19.48 -4.92 -30.41
CA LEU A 447 19.02 -4.90 -29.02
C LEU A 447 19.99 -5.74 -28.19
N LEU A 448 20.75 -5.11 -27.28
CA LEU A 448 21.40 -5.83 -26.19
C LEU A 448 20.45 -5.85 -24.98
N THR A 449 19.67 -6.92 -24.88
CA THR A 449 18.95 -7.28 -23.66
C THR A 449 19.94 -7.92 -22.69
N GLY A 450 20.20 -7.27 -21.55
CA GLY A 450 20.95 -7.85 -20.45
C GLY A 450 20.13 -8.92 -19.75
N GLY A 451 20.34 -10.19 -20.12
CA GLY A 451 20.00 -11.35 -19.32
C GLY A 451 21.21 -11.72 -18.46
N GLY A 452 21.07 -11.61 -17.14
CA GLY A 452 22.11 -12.00 -16.21
C GLY A 452 22.19 -13.51 -16.05
N HIS A 453 23.36 -14.06 -16.32
CA HIS A 453 23.91 -15.24 -15.67
C HIS A 453 25.43 -15.07 -15.61
N GLY A 454 26.01 -15.25 -14.43
CA GLY A 454 27.44 -15.10 -14.19
C GLY A 454 27.77 -15.34 -12.73
N GLN A 455 27.66 -16.60 -12.31
CA GLN A 455 28.46 -17.15 -11.22
C GLN A 455 29.95 -17.07 -11.58
N ASP A 456 30.73 -16.81 -10.54
CA ASP A 456 32.10 -17.24 -10.29
C ASP A 456 33.28 -16.81 -11.17
N ALA A 457 34.35 -16.51 -10.42
CA ALA A 457 35.77 -16.62 -10.74
C ALA A 457 36.47 -15.43 -11.45
N LEU A 458 37.18 -14.59 -10.68
CA LEU A 458 38.65 -14.66 -10.53
C LEU A 458 39.22 -13.36 -9.92
N HIS A 459 39.95 -13.56 -8.82
CA HIS A 459 40.92 -12.72 -8.10
C HIS A 459 40.48 -11.44 -7.38
#